data_AF-A0A1T4MUM7-F1
#
_entry.id   AF-A0A1T4MUM7-F1
#
_cell.length_a   1.000
_cell.length_b   1.000
_cell.length_c   1.000
_cell.angle_alpha   90.00
_cell.angle_beta   90.00
_cell.angle_gamma   90.00
#
_symmetry.space_group_name_H-M   'P 1'
#
loop_
_entity.id
_entity.type
_entity.pdbx_description
1 polymer ?
#
loop_
_entity_poly.entity_id
_entity_poly.type
_entity_poly.pdbx_seq_one_letter_code
_entity_poly.pdbx_strand_id
1 'polypeptide(L)'
;MARRRGTPRDHGAALERVGLAGREREIVHHLSGGEHQRVALARLLVKRPALVLADEPTGALDAANGAMVVDVLRQMSREGRTVLVATHNDSVRDACDHTFDVSAHTRSALSG
;
A
#
# COMPACT_ATOMS: atom_id res chain seq x y z
N MET A 1 -10.95 -14.49 12.86
CA MET A 1 -9.61 -13.88 12.92
C MET A 1 -9.59 -12.74 13.92
N ALA A 2 -8.77 -12.82 14.98
CA ALA A 2 -8.64 -11.76 15.97
C ALA A 2 -7.98 -10.50 15.36
N ARG A 3 -8.57 -9.32 15.57
CA ARG A 3 -7.98 -8.05 15.14
C ARG A 3 -6.72 -7.79 15.97
N ARG A 4 -5.54 -7.89 15.35
CA ARG A 4 -4.28 -7.48 15.99
C ARG A 4 -4.31 -5.96 16.23
N ARG A 5 -4.29 -5.53 17.48
CA ARG A 5 -4.03 -4.13 17.86
C ARG A 5 -2.53 -3.98 18.14
N GLY A 6 -1.91 -2.96 17.55
CA GLY A 6 -0.54 -2.58 17.89
C GLY A 6 -0.47 -1.81 19.20
N THR A 7 0.74 -1.68 19.71
CA THR A 7 1.07 -0.79 20.82
C THR A 7 1.36 0.64 20.30
N PRO A 8 1.32 1.67 21.17
CA PRO A 8 1.72 3.03 20.77
C PRO A 8 3.14 3.11 20.18
N ARG A 9 4.09 2.29 20.68
CA ARG A 9 5.43 2.17 20.08
C ARG A 9 5.38 1.64 18.64
N ASP A 10 4.52 0.66 18.38
CA ASP A 10 4.33 0.14 17.02
C ASP A 10 3.78 1.21 16.07
N HIS A 11 2.97 2.14 16.57
CA HIS A 11 2.40 3.22 15.76
C HIS A 11 3.47 4.24 15.34
N GLY A 12 4.30 4.70 16.28
CA GLY A 12 5.39 5.64 15.97
C GLY A 12 6.39 5.06 14.97
N ALA A 13 6.85 3.83 15.21
CA ALA A 13 7.76 3.13 14.30
C ALA A 13 7.15 2.91 12.90
N ALA A 14 5.84 2.66 12.82
CA ALA A 14 5.16 2.50 11.54
C ALA A 14 5.03 3.83 10.79
N LEU A 15 4.78 4.95 11.49
CA LEU A 15 4.73 6.28 10.90
C LEU A 15 6.10 6.75 10.42
N GLU A 16 7.17 6.47 11.17
CA GLU A 16 8.54 6.75 10.76
C GLU A 16 8.90 6.03 9.44
N ARG A 17 8.55 4.75 9.32
CA ARG A 17 8.78 3.96 8.10
C ARG A 17 8.10 4.51 6.84
N VAL A 18 7.07 5.34 7.00
CA VAL A 18 6.36 5.98 5.88
C VAL A 18 6.64 7.48 5.81
N GLY A 19 7.69 7.98 6.49
CA GLY A 19 8.10 9.39 6.44
C GLY A 19 7.14 10.34 7.15
N LEU A 20 6.46 9.88 8.20
CA LEU A 20 5.51 10.65 9.03
C LEU A 20 5.90 10.67 10.51
N ALA A 21 7.19 10.55 10.82
CA ALA A 21 7.70 10.62 12.18
C ALA A 21 7.23 11.91 12.89
N GLY A 22 6.81 11.82 14.15
CA GLY A 22 6.38 12.97 14.95
C GLY A 22 4.96 13.47 14.67
N ARG A 23 4.22 12.82 13.76
CA ARG A 23 2.84 13.19 13.38
C ARG A 23 1.78 12.30 14.02
N GLU A 24 2.10 11.62 15.13
CA GLU A 24 1.21 10.66 15.80
C GLU A 24 -0.08 11.31 16.31
N ARG A 25 -0.06 12.62 16.56
CA ARG A 25 -1.19 13.40 17.08
C ARG A 25 -1.79 14.35 16.05
N GLU A 26 -1.28 14.38 14.83
CA GLU A 26 -1.80 15.26 13.78
C GLU A 26 -3.22 14.85 13.41
N ILE A 27 -4.10 15.84 13.20
CA ILE A 27 -5.48 15.53 12.86
C ILE A 27 -5.57 15.16 11.37
N VAL A 28 -6.26 14.06 11.08
CA VAL A 28 -6.34 13.49 9.72
C VAL A 28 -6.74 14.53 8.67
N HIS A 29 -7.65 15.46 8.98
CA HIS A 29 -8.10 16.46 8.01
C HIS A 29 -7.04 17.53 7.64
N HIS A 30 -5.92 17.61 8.39
CA HIS A 30 -4.77 18.46 8.03
C HIS A 30 -3.74 17.73 7.16
N LEU A 31 -3.90 16.43 6.97
CA LEU A 31 -2.99 15.65 6.13
C LEU A 31 -3.33 15.85 4.65
N SER A 32 -2.30 15.93 3.80
CA SER A 32 -2.49 15.86 2.36
C SER A 32 -3.00 14.47 1.93
N GLY A 33 -3.54 14.36 0.71
CA GLY A 33 -4.00 13.06 0.19
C GLY A 33 -2.91 11.99 0.19
N GLY A 34 -1.67 12.38 -0.16
CA GLY A 34 -0.53 11.47 -0.08
C GLY A 34 -0.16 11.08 1.35
N GLU A 35 -0.35 11.96 2.32
CA GLU A 35 -0.15 11.66 3.74
C GLU A 35 -1.23 10.72 4.28
N HIS A 36 -2.50 10.84 3.85
CA HIS A 36 -3.54 9.86 4.16
C HIS A 36 -3.15 8.47 3.70
N GLN A 37 -2.60 8.36 2.49
CA GLN A 37 -2.16 7.09 1.93
C GLN A 37 -1.00 6.50 2.74
N ARG A 38 -0.02 7.31 3.13
CA ARG A 38 1.09 6.88 3.99
C ARG A 38 0.62 6.43 5.38
N VAL A 39 -0.36 7.11 5.98
CA VAL A 39 -1.03 6.64 7.21
C VAL A 39 -1.74 5.30 6.99
N ALA A 40 -2.39 5.09 5.84
CA ALA A 40 -3.00 3.81 5.51
C ALA A 40 -1.94 2.68 5.43
N LEU A 41 -0.77 2.93 4.84
CA LEU A 41 0.35 1.99 4.85
C LEU A 41 0.88 1.72 6.27
N ALA A 42 1.06 2.76 7.10
CA ALA A 42 1.47 2.59 8.49
C ALA A 42 0.50 1.67 9.26
N ARG A 43 -0.81 1.78 9.01
CA ARG A 43 -1.82 0.89 9.61
C ARG A 43 -1.63 -0.58 9.19
N LEU A 44 -1.22 -0.83 7.95
CA LEU A 44 -0.93 -2.19 7.47
C LEU A 44 0.30 -2.78 8.17
N LEU A 45 1.36 -1.98 8.37
CA LEU A 45 2.57 -2.39 9.09
C LEU A 45 2.28 -2.83 10.54
N VAL A 46 1.36 -2.12 11.21
CA VAL A 46 0.96 -2.43 12.59
C VAL A 46 0.08 -3.68 12.64
N LYS A 47 -0.93 -3.76 11.77
CA LYS A 47 -1.91 -4.85 11.78
C LYS A 47 -1.34 -6.17 11.28
N ARG A 48 -0.33 -6.13 10.41
CA ARG A 48 0.29 -7.29 9.77
C ARG A 48 -0.76 -8.26 9.19
N PRO A 49 -1.64 -7.80 8.30
CA PRO A 49 -2.62 -8.69 7.68
C PRO A 49 -1.92 -9.74 6.81
N ALA A 50 -2.53 -10.92 6.67
CA ALA A 50 -2.03 -11.96 5.78
C ALA A 50 -2.18 -11.58 4.30
N LEU A 51 -3.19 -10.75 3.96
CA LEU A 51 -3.48 -10.26 2.62
C LEU A 51 -3.60 -8.73 2.62
N VAL A 52 -2.92 -8.09 1.68
CA VAL A 52 -3.02 -6.66 1.38
C VAL A 52 -3.60 -6.51 -0.03
N LEU A 53 -4.69 -5.75 -0.13
CA LEU A 53 -5.26 -5.32 -1.41
C LEU A 53 -5.00 -3.83 -1.57
N ALA A 54 -4.34 -3.45 -2.66
CA ALA A 54 -3.95 -2.08 -2.94
C ALA A 54 -4.49 -1.67 -4.32
N ASP A 55 -5.42 -0.72 -4.34
CA ASP A 55 -6.00 -0.16 -5.55
C ASP A 55 -5.34 1.18 -5.85
N GLU A 56 -4.62 1.26 -6.98
CA GLU A 56 -3.82 2.40 -7.42
C GLU A 56 -2.98 3.05 -6.29
N PRO A 57 -2.08 2.29 -5.64
CA PRO A 57 -1.39 2.73 -4.42
C PRO A 57 -0.42 3.90 -4.63
N THR A 58 -0.19 4.34 -5.85
CA THR A 58 0.69 5.46 -6.18
C THR A 58 0.01 6.56 -6.98
N GLY A 59 -1.29 6.45 -7.28
CA GLY A 59 -1.97 7.32 -8.24
C GLY A 59 -2.03 8.81 -7.86
N ALA A 60 -1.97 9.12 -6.56
CA ALA A 60 -2.01 10.49 -6.03
C ALA A 60 -0.67 10.98 -5.47
N LEU A 61 0.43 10.26 -5.75
CA LEU A 61 1.75 10.52 -5.18
C LEU A 61 2.74 11.01 -6.24
N ASP A 62 3.69 11.85 -5.83
CA ASP A 62 4.88 12.10 -6.63
C ASP A 62 5.76 10.84 -6.75
N ALA A 63 6.75 10.89 -7.65
CA ALA A 63 7.60 9.73 -7.95
C ALA A 63 8.35 9.19 -6.72
N ALA A 64 8.83 10.07 -5.82
CA ALA A 64 9.59 9.66 -4.65
C ALA A 64 8.70 8.97 -3.61
N ASN A 65 7.53 9.55 -3.34
CA ASN A 65 6.54 8.97 -2.43
C ASN A 65 5.94 7.67 -3.01
N GLY A 66 5.72 7.61 -4.33
CA GLY A 66 5.29 6.41 -5.03
C GLY A 66 6.28 5.25 -4.87
N ALA A 67 7.58 5.52 -5.08
CA ALA A 67 8.63 4.52 -4.89
C ALA A 67 8.65 3.98 -3.45
N MET A 68 8.54 4.87 -2.46
CA MET A 68 8.47 4.46 -1.05
C MET A 68 7.28 3.53 -0.76
N VAL A 69 6.09 3.84 -1.30
CA VAL A 69 4.92 2.98 -1.14
C VAL A 69 5.15 1.59 -1.73
N VAL A 70 5.69 1.53 -2.95
CA VAL A 70 6.03 0.25 -3.60
C VAL A 70 7.03 -0.54 -2.78
N ASP A 71 8.09 0.11 -2.27
CA ASP A 71 9.10 -0.56 -1.44
C ASP A 71 8.51 -1.14 -0.16
N VAL A 72 7.61 -0.42 0.49
CA VAL A 72 6.91 -0.93 1.68
C VAL A 72 6.05 -2.15 1.32
N LEU A 73 5.28 -2.09 0.23
CA LEU A 73 4.46 -3.22 -0.24
C LEU A 73 5.32 -4.44 -0.58
N ARG A 74 6.44 -4.27 -1.28
CA ARG A 74 7.39 -5.36 -1.55
C ARG A 74 7.97 -5.94 -0.28
N GLN A 75 8.30 -5.09 0.69
CA GLN A 75 8.80 -5.56 1.98
C GLN A 75 7.75 -6.39 2.73
N MET A 76 6.46 -6.01 2.66
CA MET A 76 5.37 -6.83 3.20
C MET A 76 5.31 -8.22 2.53
N SER A 77 5.50 -8.28 1.21
CA SER A 77 5.56 -9.55 0.46
C SER A 77 6.72 -10.43 0.95
N ARG A 78 7.92 -9.86 1.06
CA ARG A 78 9.12 -10.56 1.59
C ARG A 78 8.96 -11.05 3.03
N GLU A 79 8.15 -10.36 3.83
CA GLU A 79 7.79 -10.76 5.20
C GLU A 79 6.73 -11.89 5.24
N GLY A 80 6.36 -12.48 4.10
CA GLY A 80 5.44 -13.62 3.98
C GLY A 80 3.97 -13.23 3.86
N ARG A 81 3.65 -11.97 3.54
CA ARG A 81 2.26 -11.53 3.31
C ARG A 81 1.92 -11.61 1.83
N THR A 82 0.67 -11.91 1.48
CA THR A 82 0.21 -11.77 0.11
C THR A 82 -0.13 -10.31 -0.17
N VAL A 83 0.39 -9.75 -1.26
CA VAL A 83 0.09 -8.39 -1.71
C VAL A 83 -0.46 -8.45 -3.12
N LEU A 84 -1.69 -7.96 -3.32
CA LEU A 84 -2.30 -7.80 -4.62
C LEU A 84 -2.44 -6.31 -4.92
N VAL A 85 -1.90 -5.88 -6.06
CA VAL A 85 -1.94 -4.50 -6.50
C VAL A 85 -2.72 -4.41 -7.81
N ALA A 86 -3.72 -3.53 -7.86
CA ALA A 86 -4.32 -3.07 -9.10
C ALA A 86 -3.63 -1.77 -9.51
N THR A 87 -3.08 -1.72 -10.72
CA THR A 87 -2.40 -0.52 -11.22
C THR A 87 -2.32 -0.49 -12.74
N HIS A 88 -2.29 0.73 -13.30
CA HIS A 88 -1.90 1.00 -14.69
C HIS A 88 -0.44 1.50 -14.83
N ASN A 89 0.32 1.57 -13.72
CA ASN A 89 1.68 2.09 -13.72
C ASN A 89 2.71 0.98 -13.98
N ASP A 90 3.47 1.14 -15.07
CA ASP A 90 4.53 0.21 -15.49
C ASP A 90 5.60 -0.04 -14.43
N SER A 91 6.05 1.00 -13.72
CA SER A 91 7.07 0.84 -12.67
C SER A 91 6.56 0.04 -11.48
N VAL A 92 5.27 0.14 -11.16
CA VAL A 92 4.65 -0.66 -10.09
C VAL A 92 4.49 -2.10 -10.56
N ARG A 93 4.05 -2.31 -11.81
CA ARG A 93 3.92 -3.63 -12.43
C ARG A 93 5.27 -4.37 -12.45
N ASP A 94 6.33 -3.68 -12.85
CA ASP A 94 7.68 -4.27 -12.97
C ASP A 94 8.29 -4.62 -11.59
N ALA A 95 7.71 -4.08 -10.50
CA ALA A 95 8.09 -4.38 -9.13
C ALA A 95 7.38 -5.62 -8.55
N CYS A 96 6.37 -6.16 -9.24
CA CYS A 96 5.60 -7.33 -8.84
C CYS A 96 6.24 -8.65 -9.29
N ASP A 97 6.11 -9.69 -8.46
CA ASP A 97 6.62 -11.03 -8.78
C ASP A 97 5.80 -11.73 -9.88
N HIS A 98 4.50 -11.41 -9.97
CA HIS A 98 3.56 -11.92 -10.95
C HIS A 98 2.64 -10.80 -11.46
N THR A 99 2.29 -10.86 -12.73
CA THR A 99 1.41 -9.88 -13.38
C THR A 99 0.25 -10.60 -14.07
N PHE A 100 -0.95 -10.02 -13.96
CA PHE A 100 -2.17 -10.56 -14.56
C PHE A 100 -2.85 -9.43 -15.36
N ASP A 101 -3.03 -9.63 -16.67
CA ASP A 101 -3.76 -8.70 -17.51
C ASP A 101 -5.27 -9.01 -17.46
N VAL A 102 -6.04 -8.09 -16.90
CA VAL A 102 -7.50 -8.22 -16.76
C VAL A 102 -8.23 -7.92 -18.08
N SER A 103 -7.61 -7.17 -19.01
CA SER A 103 -8.22 -6.79 -20.29
C SER A 103 -8.37 -7.96 -21.27
N ALA A 104 -7.70 -9.08 -21.02
CA ALA A 104 -7.90 -10.33 -21.75
C ALA A 104 -9.27 -10.97 -21.50
N HIS A 105 -9.92 -10.69 -20.35
CA HIS A 105 -11.19 -11.31 -19.99
C HIS A 105 -12.42 -10.56 -20.51
N THR A 106 -12.32 -9.28 -20.86
CA THR A 106 -13.44 -8.49 -21.41
C THR A 106 -13.64 -8.65 -22.91
N ARG A 107 -12.63 -9.11 -23.66
CA ARG A 107 -12.78 -9.36 -25.11
C ARG A 107 -13.53 -10.65 -25.45
N SER A 108 -13.63 -11.59 -24.52
CA SER A 108 -14.39 -12.84 -24.75
C SER A 108 -15.92 -12.64 -24.68
N ALA A 109 -16.41 -11.51 -24.16
CA ALA A 109 -17.85 -11.25 -23.98
C ALA A 109 -18.47 -10.37 -25.08
N LEU A 110 -17.67 -9.84 -26.02
CA LEU A 110 -18.14 -8.93 -27.09
C LEU A 110 -18.05 -9.57 -28.49
N SER A 111 -17.83 -10.88 -28.57
CA SER A 111 -17.74 -11.63 -29.83
C SER A 111 -18.78 -12.75 -29.96
N GLY A 112 -19.92 -12.62 -29.25
CA GLY A 112 -21.07 -13.51 -29.33
C GLY A 112 -22.26 -12.84 -30.01
#